data_AF-A0A1B6MQC4-F1
#
_entry.id   AF-A0A1B6MQC4-F1
#
_cell.length_a   1.000
_cell.length_b   1.000
_cell.length_c   1.000
_cell.angle_alpha   90.00
_cell.angle_beta   90.00
_cell.angle_gamma   90.00
#
_symmetry.space_group_name_H-M   'P 1'
#
loop_
_entity.id
_entity.type
_entity.pdbx_description
1 polymer ?
#
loop_
_entity_poly.entity_id
_entity_poly.type
_entity_poly.pdbx_seq_one_letter_code
_entity_poly.pdbx_strand_id
1 'polypeptide(L)'
;ETSKNVGNTILYETVLSIMDIKSESGLRVLAVNILGRFLLNNDKNIRYVALNTLLKTVYVDTSAVQRHRTTILECLKDPDVSIRRRALELSFALVNTNNVRTMMKELLLFLERADPEFKAQCSSNIVHAAERFAPNKRWHLDTLLRVLVAVSMVVTLSVRVVFTNCCFQVVTVSVGQVWGSLNQN
;
A
#
# COMPACT_ATOMS: atom_id res chain seq x y z
N GLU A 1 -28.68 5.69 -17.80
CA GLU A 1 -27.68 5.31 -16.78
C GLU A 1 -27.74 3.84 -16.38
N THR A 2 -28.92 3.24 -16.26
CA THR A 2 -29.12 1.81 -15.94
C THR A 2 -28.42 0.83 -16.90
N SER A 3 -28.41 1.09 -18.21
CA SER A 3 -27.73 0.21 -19.19
C SER A 3 -26.21 0.18 -19.04
N LYS A 4 -25.58 1.29 -18.60
CA LYS A 4 -24.13 1.34 -18.30
C LYS A 4 -23.79 0.48 -17.08
N ASN A 5 -24.66 0.47 -16.07
CA ASN A 5 -24.43 -0.33 -14.87
C ASN A 5 -24.55 -1.83 -15.15
N VAL A 6 -25.54 -2.26 -15.93
CA VAL A 6 -25.69 -3.67 -16.34
C VAL A 6 -24.47 -4.14 -17.14
N GLY A 7 -24.00 -3.33 -18.09
CA GLY A 7 -22.79 -3.63 -18.85
C GLY A 7 -21.54 -3.75 -17.97
N ASN A 8 -21.37 -2.83 -17.01
CA ASN A 8 -20.27 -2.87 -16.06
C ASN A 8 -20.33 -4.11 -15.14
N THR A 9 -21.52 -4.55 -14.73
CA THR A 9 -21.70 -5.77 -13.94
C THR A 9 -21.28 -7.02 -14.73
N ILE A 10 -21.69 -7.13 -16.00
CA ILE A 10 -21.29 -8.26 -16.86
C ILE A 10 -19.77 -8.24 -17.10
N LEU A 11 -19.21 -7.06 -17.40
CA LEU A 11 -17.76 -6.88 -17.56
C LEU A 11 -17.00 -7.26 -16.31
N TYR A 12 -17.52 -6.89 -15.13
CA TYR A 12 -16.93 -7.24 -13.85
C TYR A 12 -16.90 -8.75 -13.63
N GLU A 13 -18.02 -9.44 -13.83
CA GLU A 13 -18.09 -10.90 -13.67
C GLU A 13 -17.17 -11.61 -14.67
N THR A 14 -17.07 -11.08 -15.89
CA THR A 14 -16.14 -11.57 -16.92
C THR A 14 -14.70 -11.42 -16.45
N VAL A 15 -14.33 -10.28 -15.88
CA VAL A 15 -12.99 -10.05 -15.32
C VAL A 15 -12.71 -11.01 -14.16
N LEU A 16 -13.65 -11.19 -13.23
CA LEU A 16 -13.49 -12.16 -12.13
C LEU A 16 -13.27 -13.57 -12.67
N SER A 17 -14.08 -13.99 -13.63
CA SER A 17 -13.97 -15.31 -14.27
C SER A 17 -12.59 -15.50 -14.91
N ILE A 18 -12.08 -14.50 -15.64
CA ILE A 18 -10.74 -14.53 -16.24
C ILE A 18 -9.65 -14.65 -15.17
N MET A 19 -9.82 -14.00 -14.01
CA MET A 19 -8.85 -14.02 -12.93
C MET A 19 -8.89 -15.30 -12.08
N ASP A 20 -10.03 -15.97 -12.00
CA ASP A 20 -10.22 -17.19 -11.21
C ASP A 20 -9.73 -18.46 -11.94
N ILE A 21 -9.86 -18.49 -13.27
CA ILE A 21 -9.36 -19.60 -14.09
C ILE A 21 -7.87 -19.45 -14.43
N LYS A 22 -7.22 -20.57 -14.78
CA LYS A 22 -5.89 -20.57 -15.43
C LYS A 22 -6.01 -20.06 -16.87
N SER A 23 -6.18 -18.74 -17.01
CA SER A 23 -6.28 -18.05 -18.29
C SER A 23 -4.91 -17.81 -18.94
N GLU A 24 -4.91 -17.45 -20.22
CA GLU A 24 -3.71 -16.96 -20.90
C GLU A 24 -3.24 -15.63 -20.30
N SER A 25 -1.93 -15.36 -20.30
CA SER A 25 -1.36 -14.10 -19.80
C SER A 25 -1.96 -12.87 -20.47
N GLY A 26 -2.22 -12.92 -21.79
CA GLY A 26 -2.85 -11.83 -22.53
C GLY A 26 -4.23 -11.45 -21.99
N LEU A 27 -5.06 -12.44 -21.63
CA LEU A 27 -6.39 -12.21 -21.07
C LEU A 27 -6.31 -11.60 -19.67
N ARG A 28 -5.37 -12.04 -18.83
CA ARG A 28 -5.15 -11.43 -17.50
C ARG A 28 -4.72 -9.97 -17.60
N VAL A 29 -3.80 -9.66 -18.52
CA VAL A 29 -3.35 -8.28 -18.76
C VAL A 29 -4.51 -7.41 -19.21
N LEU A 30 -5.37 -7.92 -20.10
CA LEU A 30 -6.60 -7.24 -20.53
C LEU A 30 -7.55 -7.00 -19.34
N ALA A 31 -7.78 -8.01 -18.51
CA ALA A 31 -8.62 -7.90 -17.32
C ALA A 31 -8.10 -6.84 -16.35
N VAL A 32 -6.79 -6.80 -16.09
CA VAL A 32 -6.15 -5.77 -15.26
C VAL A 32 -6.31 -4.37 -15.88
N ASN A 33 -6.22 -4.24 -17.20
CA ASN A 33 -6.46 -2.94 -17.86
C ASN A 33 -7.91 -2.47 -17.71
N ILE A 34 -8.90 -3.39 -17.75
CA ILE A 34 -10.31 -3.06 -17.49
C ILE A 34 -10.49 -2.61 -16.04
N LEU A 35 -9.90 -3.31 -15.07
CA LEU A 35 -9.91 -2.91 -13.66
C LEU A 35 -9.27 -1.52 -13.44
N GLY A 36 -8.17 -1.22 -14.13
CA GLY A 36 -7.55 0.10 -14.10
C GLY A 36 -8.51 1.21 -14.56
N ARG A 37 -9.35 0.95 -15.56
CA ARG A 37 -10.39 1.90 -16.00
C ARG A 37 -11.51 2.03 -14.96
N PHE A 38 -11.85 0.96 -14.25
CA PHE A 38 -12.84 1.00 -13.17
C PHE A 38 -12.39 1.85 -11.98
N LEU A 39 -11.08 1.99 -11.73
CA LEU A 39 -10.56 2.91 -10.70
C LEU A 39 -10.89 4.39 -10.98
N LEU A 40 -11.05 4.76 -12.25
CA LEU A 40 -11.39 6.13 -12.67
C LEU A 40 -12.90 6.39 -12.71
N ASN A 41 -13.71 5.41 -12.31
CA ASN A 41 -15.17 5.55 -12.34
C ASN A 41 -15.65 6.44 -11.20
N ASN A 42 -16.71 7.22 -11.42
CA ASN A 42 -17.32 8.06 -10.39
C ASN A 42 -18.05 7.23 -9.31
N ASP A 43 -18.50 6.02 -9.65
CA ASP A 43 -19.16 5.14 -8.69
C ASP A 43 -18.13 4.52 -7.73
N LYS A 44 -18.27 4.84 -6.44
CA LYS A 44 -17.41 4.33 -5.37
C LYS A 44 -17.47 2.80 -5.23
N ASN A 45 -18.61 2.18 -5.53
CA ASN A 45 -18.74 0.73 -5.47
C ASN A 45 -17.87 0.07 -6.55
N ILE A 46 -17.87 0.64 -7.76
CA ILE A 46 -17.02 0.18 -8.86
C ILE A 46 -15.53 0.34 -8.51
N ARG A 47 -15.13 1.49 -7.95
CA ARG A 47 -13.74 1.71 -7.50
C ARG A 47 -13.33 0.72 -6.40
N TYR A 48 -14.17 0.54 -5.39
CA TYR A 48 -13.92 -0.39 -4.28
C TYR A 48 -13.72 -1.81 -4.78
N VAL A 49 -14.63 -2.27 -5.64
CA VAL A 49 -14.58 -3.61 -6.24
C VAL A 49 -13.32 -3.77 -7.08
N ALA A 50 -12.94 -2.77 -7.88
CA ALA A 50 -11.73 -2.80 -8.68
C ALA A 50 -10.46 -2.93 -7.81
N LEU A 51 -10.34 -2.13 -6.75
CA LEU A 51 -9.22 -2.22 -5.80
C LEU A 51 -9.15 -3.60 -5.13
N ASN A 52 -10.29 -4.13 -4.68
CA ASN A 52 -10.36 -5.43 -4.03
C ASN A 52 -9.94 -6.57 -4.98
N THR A 53 -10.34 -6.51 -6.25
CA THR A 53 -9.96 -7.51 -7.26
C THR A 53 -8.49 -7.38 -7.66
N LEU A 54 -7.97 -6.15 -7.80
CA LEU A 54 -6.55 -5.91 -8.07
C LEU A 54 -5.67 -6.43 -6.92
N LEU A 55 -6.12 -6.29 -5.66
CA LEU A 55 -5.42 -6.82 -4.50
C LEU A 55 -5.30 -8.34 -4.50
N LYS A 56 -6.31 -9.07 -4.98
CA LYS A 56 -6.21 -10.53 -5.16
C LYS A 56 -5.27 -10.90 -6.31
N THR A 57 -5.25 -10.07 -7.35
CA THR A 57 -4.53 -10.32 -8.62
C THR A 57 -3.03 -9.99 -8.54
N VAL A 58 -2.63 -9.08 -7.65
CA VAL A 58 -1.26 -8.57 -7.57
C VAL A 58 -0.19 -9.67 -7.39
N TYR A 59 -0.55 -10.77 -6.73
CA TYR A 59 0.33 -11.92 -6.50
C TYR A 59 0.48 -12.82 -7.73
N VAL A 60 -0.43 -12.71 -8.70
CA VAL A 60 -0.40 -13.48 -9.95
C VAL A 60 0.30 -12.71 -11.06
N ASP A 61 -0.01 -11.43 -11.22
CA ASP A 61 0.59 -10.57 -12.25
C ASP A 61 0.89 -9.17 -11.70
N THR A 62 1.94 -9.07 -10.90
CA THR A 62 2.39 -7.80 -10.32
C THR A 62 2.74 -6.78 -11.40
N SER A 63 3.30 -7.23 -12.53
CA SER A 63 3.76 -6.35 -13.61
C SER A 63 2.61 -5.58 -14.26
N ALA A 64 1.47 -6.25 -14.50
CA ALA A 64 0.29 -5.63 -15.05
C ALA A 64 -0.31 -4.60 -14.09
N VAL A 65 -0.39 -4.93 -12.80
CA VAL A 65 -0.98 -4.05 -11.77
C VAL A 65 -0.10 -2.82 -11.52
N GLN A 66 1.23 -2.96 -11.55
CA GLN A 66 2.18 -1.85 -11.38
C GLN A 66 1.97 -0.69 -12.37
N ARG A 67 1.46 -0.97 -13.57
CA ARG A 67 1.18 0.08 -14.58
C ARG A 67 0.09 1.06 -14.12
N HIS A 68 -0.80 0.63 -13.22
CA HIS A 68 -1.89 1.44 -12.67
C HIS A 68 -1.56 2.04 -11.29
N ARG A 69 -0.30 1.94 -10.83
CA ARG A 69 0.15 2.37 -9.50
C ARG A 69 -0.17 3.84 -9.19
N THR A 70 -0.05 4.73 -10.16
CA THR A 70 -0.35 6.15 -9.98
C THR A 70 -1.81 6.36 -9.60
N THR A 71 -2.74 5.74 -10.34
CA THR A 71 -4.18 5.79 -10.06
C THR A 71 -4.52 5.15 -8.72
N ILE A 72 -3.85 4.05 -8.36
CA ILE A 72 -4.03 3.40 -7.06
C ILE A 72 -3.61 4.33 -5.90
N LEU A 73 -2.49 5.04 -6.05
CA LEU A 73 -2.03 6.03 -5.06
C LEU A 73 -2.98 7.23 -4.97
N GLU A 74 -3.61 7.64 -6.07
CA GLU A 74 -4.65 8.68 -6.06
C GLU A 74 -5.86 8.26 -5.22
N CYS A 75 -6.23 6.97 -5.22
CA CYS A 75 -7.30 6.44 -4.37
C CYS A 75 -7.01 6.56 -2.85
N LEU A 76 -5.77 6.82 -2.42
CA LEU A 76 -5.47 7.14 -1.02
C LEU A 76 -6.09 8.48 -0.57
N LYS A 77 -6.46 9.34 -1.52
CA LYS A 77 -7.09 10.65 -1.30
C LYS A 77 -8.61 10.60 -1.46
N ASP A 78 -9.20 9.42 -1.68
CA ASP A 78 -10.64 9.25 -1.89
C ASP A 78 -11.43 9.62 -0.62
N PRO A 79 -12.58 10.30 -0.72
CA PRO A 79 -13.42 10.61 0.44
C PRO A 79 -13.96 9.36 1.16
N ASP A 80 -14.09 8.22 0.48
CA ASP A 80 -14.58 6.99 1.09
C ASP A 80 -13.45 6.23 1.83
N VAL A 81 -13.64 6.03 3.13
CA VAL A 81 -12.73 5.31 4.03
C VAL A 81 -12.45 3.89 3.54
N SER A 82 -13.44 3.20 2.96
CA SER A 82 -13.30 1.81 2.49
C SER A 82 -12.38 1.75 1.27
N ILE A 83 -12.48 2.74 0.38
CA ILE A 83 -11.59 2.88 -0.79
C ILE A 83 -10.17 3.16 -0.32
N ARG A 84 -9.97 4.13 0.58
CA ARG A 84 -8.64 4.45 1.13
C ARG A 84 -7.99 3.23 1.78
N ARG A 85 -8.75 2.42 2.52
CA ARG A 85 -8.25 1.19 3.15
C ARG A 85 -7.74 0.17 2.12
N ARG A 86 -8.53 -0.11 1.08
CA ARG A 86 -8.13 -1.04 0.01
C ARG A 86 -6.96 -0.51 -0.81
N ALA A 87 -6.95 0.79 -1.11
CA ALA A 87 -5.85 1.44 -1.80
C ALA A 87 -4.55 1.36 -0.99
N LEU A 88 -4.62 1.51 0.33
CA LEU A 88 -3.47 1.39 1.23
C LEU A 88 -2.89 -0.03 1.22
N GLU A 89 -3.74 -1.05 1.39
CA GLU A 89 -3.33 -2.46 1.32
C GLU A 89 -2.66 -2.78 -0.02
N LEU A 90 -3.28 -2.38 -1.13
CA LEU A 90 -2.74 -2.59 -2.47
C LEU A 90 -1.44 -1.82 -2.72
N SER A 91 -1.33 -0.60 -2.20
CA SER A 91 -0.11 0.21 -2.34
C SER A 91 1.09 -0.48 -1.70
N PHE A 92 0.93 -1.06 -0.49
CA PHE A 92 2.01 -1.82 0.14
C PHE A 92 2.35 -3.11 -0.61
N ALA A 93 1.34 -3.80 -1.16
CA ALA A 93 1.58 -4.99 -1.99
C ALA A 93 2.37 -4.67 -3.28
N LEU A 94 2.32 -3.42 -3.75
CA LEU A 94 3.08 -2.94 -4.91
C LEU A 94 4.47 -2.40 -4.58
N VAL A 95 4.88 -2.34 -3.31
CA VAL A 95 6.23 -1.87 -2.97
C VAL A 95 7.26 -2.92 -3.36
N ASN A 96 8.33 -2.48 -4.01
CA ASN A 96 9.50 -3.30 -4.35
C ASN A 96 10.78 -2.46 -4.25
N THR A 97 11.93 -3.12 -4.38
CA THR A 97 13.26 -2.49 -4.30
C THR A 97 13.45 -1.32 -5.28
N ASN A 98 12.80 -1.37 -6.45
CA ASN A 98 12.97 -0.36 -7.50
C ASN A 98 12.10 0.89 -7.25
N ASN A 99 10.96 0.74 -6.59
CA ASN A 99 9.99 1.82 -6.40
C ASN A 99 9.85 2.32 -4.95
N VAL A 100 10.53 1.66 -4.00
CA VAL A 100 10.39 1.92 -2.55
C VAL A 100 10.53 3.41 -2.21
N ARG A 101 11.50 4.12 -2.79
CA ARG A 101 11.73 5.54 -2.49
C ARG A 101 10.53 6.41 -2.88
N THR A 102 9.99 6.18 -4.08
CA THR A 102 8.84 6.94 -4.58
C THR A 102 7.56 6.58 -3.84
N MET A 103 7.34 5.28 -3.60
CA MET A 103 6.15 4.80 -2.87
C MET A 103 6.14 5.30 -1.44
N MET A 104 7.28 5.22 -0.75
CA MET A 104 7.36 5.60 0.65
C MET A 104 7.09 7.08 0.87
N LYS A 105 7.48 7.94 -0.07
CA LYS A 105 7.18 9.37 -0.02
C LYS A 105 5.67 9.62 0.02
N GLU A 106 4.91 8.99 -0.86
CA GLU A 106 3.44 9.13 -0.91
C GLU A 106 2.77 8.50 0.33
N LEU A 107 3.27 7.37 0.82
CA LEU A 107 2.75 6.70 2.01
C LEU A 107 3.02 7.48 3.30
N LEU A 108 4.18 8.13 3.43
CA LEU A 108 4.48 9.04 4.54
C LEU A 108 3.59 10.29 4.51
N LEU A 109 3.37 10.87 3.32
CA LEU A 109 2.43 11.99 3.14
C LEU A 109 1.00 11.60 3.52
N PHE A 110 0.58 10.38 3.17
CA PHE A 110 -0.70 9.83 3.63
C PHE A 110 -0.72 9.72 5.16
N LEU A 111 0.31 9.14 5.78
CA LEU A 111 0.39 8.96 7.24
C LEU A 111 0.24 10.27 8.03
N GLU A 112 0.84 11.37 7.54
CA GLU A 112 0.76 12.68 8.19
C GLU A 112 -0.68 13.20 8.29
N ARG A 113 -1.48 12.96 7.25
CA ARG A 113 -2.85 13.47 7.11
C ARG A 113 -3.93 12.44 7.44
N ALA A 114 -3.54 11.19 7.66
CA ALA A 114 -4.46 10.08 7.85
C ALA A 114 -5.19 10.16 9.20
N ASP A 115 -6.42 9.66 9.21
CA ASP A 115 -7.23 9.51 10.42
C ASP A 115 -6.53 8.54 11.41
N PRO A 116 -6.74 8.69 12.73
CA PRO A 116 -6.07 7.86 13.74
C PRO A 116 -6.21 6.34 13.51
N GLU A 117 -7.33 5.90 12.93
CA GLU A 117 -7.57 4.49 12.60
C GLU A 117 -6.61 3.92 11.54
N PHE A 118 -6.08 4.76 10.65
CA PHE A 118 -5.12 4.35 9.62
C PHE A 118 -3.68 4.47 10.10
N LYS A 119 -3.38 5.39 11.02
CA LYS A 119 -2.02 5.68 11.46
C LYS A 119 -1.29 4.45 12.01
N ALA A 120 -1.96 3.64 12.83
CA ALA A 120 -1.38 2.43 13.39
C ALA A 120 -0.99 1.40 12.31
N GLN A 121 -1.92 1.09 11.41
CA GLN A 121 -1.66 0.11 10.34
C GLN A 121 -0.64 0.64 9.31
N CYS A 122 -0.75 1.90 8.92
CA CYS A 122 0.12 2.52 7.93
C CYS A 122 1.57 2.60 8.44
N SER A 123 1.78 3.05 9.68
CA SER A 123 3.12 3.11 10.28
C SER A 123 3.77 1.72 10.37
N SER A 124 3.03 0.72 10.85
CA SER A 124 3.50 -0.68 10.90
C SER A 124 3.92 -1.19 9.52
N ASN A 125 3.09 -0.97 8.50
CA ASN A 125 3.39 -1.40 7.13
C ASN A 125 4.57 -0.64 6.52
N ILE A 126 4.74 0.65 6.83
CA ILE A 126 5.90 1.44 6.40
C ILE A 126 7.18 0.86 6.98
N VAL A 127 7.19 0.58 8.29
CA VAL A 127 8.36 0.00 8.95
C VAL A 127 8.71 -1.35 8.32
N HIS A 128 7.72 -2.23 8.15
CA HIS A 128 7.93 -3.53 7.53
C HIS A 128 8.47 -3.43 6.09
N ALA A 129 7.91 -2.54 5.27
CA ALA A 129 8.38 -2.30 3.91
C ALA A 129 9.79 -1.68 3.88
N ALA A 130 10.11 -0.78 4.83
CA ALA A 130 11.43 -0.18 4.96
C ALA A 130 12.48 -1.21 5.40
N GLU A 131 12.15 -2.18 6.26
CA GLU A 131 13.06 -3.28 6.63
C GLU A 131 13.39 -4.16 5.43
N ARG A 132 12.38 -4.47 4.62
CA ARG A 132 12.53 -5.42 3.50
C ARG A 132 13.17 -4.81 2.26
N PHE A 133 12.90 -3.53 1.97
CA PHE A 133 13.23 -2.92 0.68
C PHE A 133 14.15 -1.70 0.80
N ALA A 134 14.69 -1.38 1.98
CA ALA A 134 15.57 -0.22 2.14
C ALA A 134 16.78 -0.29 1.19
N PRO A 135 17.07 0.79 0.44
CA PRO A 135 18.22 0.84 -0.47
C PRO A 135 19.54 1.04 0.28
N ASN A 136 19.52 1.69 1.44
CA ASN A 136 20.68 1.85 2.32
C ASN A 136 20.26 2.16 3.77
N LYS A 137 21.19 1.99 4.72
CA LYS A 137 20.94 2.17 6.16
C LYS A 137 20.51 3.59 6.51
N ARG A 138 21.07 4.62 5.85
CA ARG A 138 20.72 6.02 6.10
C ARG A 138 19.26 6.32 5.74
N TRP A 139 18.81 5.85 4.58
CA TRP A 139 17.42 6.01 4.14
C TRP A 139 16.45 5.24 5.04
N HIS A 140 16.86 4.06 5.51
CA HIS A 140 16.07 3.27 6.46
C HIS A 140 15.85 4.06 7.76
N LEU A 141 16.94 4.56 8.38
CA LEU A 141 16.85 5.37 9.60
C LEU A 141 16.03 6.65 9.42
N ASP A 142 16.23 7.38 8.32
CA ASP A 142 15.44 8.59 8.01
C ASP A 142 13.94 8.28 7.92
N THR A 143 13.59 7.16 7.27
CA THR A 143 12.19 6.72 7.13
C THR A 143 11.59 6.37 8.49
N LEU A 144 12.32 5.62 9.34
CA LEU A 144 11.85 5.26 10.68
C LEU A 144 11.66 6.48 11.58
N LEU A 145 12.58 7.44 11.53
CA LEU A 145 12.48 8.69 12.29
C LEU A 145 11.27 9.53 11.84
N ARG A 146 11.01 9.60 10.53
CA ARG A 146 9.81 10.29 10.00
C ARG A 146 8.51 9.64 10.50
N VAL A 147 8.43 8.31 10.50
CA VAL A 147 7.27 7.60 11.05
C VAL A 147 7.10 7.90 12.54
N LEU A 148 8.19 7.85 13.30
CA LEU A 148 8.16 8.16 14.74
C LEU A 148 7.62 9.57 14.99
N VAL A 149 8.12 10.57 14.27
CA VAL A 149 7.64 11.95 14.38
C VAL A 149 6.16 12.06 14.01
N ALA A 150 5.74 11.48 12.88
CA ALA A 150 4.36 11.55 12.39
C ALA A 150 3.32 10.90 13.33
N VAL A 151 3.72 9.83 14.04
CA VAL A 151 2.84 9.11 14.98
C VAL A 151 2.95 9.67 16.40
N SER A 152 4.09 10.21 16.81
CA SER A 152 4.30 10.82 18.14
C SER A 152 3.44 12.07 18.40
N MET A 153 2.90 12.72 17.37
CA MET A 153 1.87 13.77 17.56
C MET A 153 0.50 13.22 18.00
N VAL A 154 0.29 11.91 18.05
CA VAL A 154 -0.98 11.25 18.44
C VAL A 154 -0.73 10.31 19.61
N VAL A 155 -0.40 10.84 20.79
CA VAL A 155 -0.30 10.03 22.02
C VAL A 155 -1.67 9.92 22.67
N THR A 156 -2.44 8.92 22.26
CA THR A 156 -3.52 8.34 23.08
C THR A 156 -3.22 6.84 23.26
N LEU A 157 -3.45 6.33 24.47
CA LEU A 157 -2.91 5.09 25.06
C LEU A 157 -2.92 3.79 24.22
N SER A 158 -3.67 3.71 23.13
CA SER A 158 -3.84 2.48 22.32
C SER A 158 -2.62 2.12 21.45
N VAL A 159 -1.68 3.04 21.22
CA VAL A 159 -0.50 2.78 20.37
C VAL A 159 0.70 2.22 21.15
N ARG A 160 0.61 2.07 22.48
CA ARG A 160 1.72 1.54 23.30
C ARG A 160 2.15 0.14 22.87
N VAL A 161 1.24 -0.76 22.48
CA VAL A 161 1.61 -2.16 22.17
C VAL A 161 2.36 -2.29 20.85
N VAL A 162 1.95 -1.53 19.82
CA VAL A 162 2.69 -1.47 18.55
C VAL A 162 4.03 -0.78 18.77
N PHE A 163 4.08 0.30 19.54
CA PHE A 163 5.34 0.95 19.88
C PHE A 163 6.25 0.11 20.76
N THR A 164 5.78 -0.77 21.67
CA THR A 164 6.72 -1.61 22.42
C THR A 164 7.46 -2.55 21.48
N ASN A 165 6.78 -3.15 20.49
CA ASN A 165 7.45 -4.04 19.52
C ASN A 165 8.25 -3.27 18.45
N CYS A 166 7.69 -2.18 17.92
CA CYS A 166 8.35 -1.35 16.91
C CYS A 166 9.52 -0.52 17.49
N CYS A 167 9.39 0.08 18.68
CA CYS A 167 10.53 0.69 19.37
C CYS A 167 11.55 -0.36 19.80
N PHE A 168 11.16 -1.56 20.23
CA PHE A 168 12.16 -2.59 20.53
C PHE A 168 12.95 -2.93 19.27
N GLN A 169 12.30 -3.08 18.11
CA GLN A 169 13.00 -3.35 16.85
C GLN A 169 13.85 -2.16 16.38
N VAL A 170 13.33 -0.93 16.41
CA VAL A 170 14.07 0.29 16.04
C VAL A 170 15.24 0.57 16.99
N VAL A 171 15.07 0.38 18.30
CA VAL A 171 16.14 0.53 19.30
C VAL A 171 17.17 -0.59 19.15
N THR A 172 16.77 -1.85 18.95
CA THR A 172 17.71 -2.96 18.76
C THR A 172 18.53 -2.80 17.47
N VAL A 173 17.90 -2.38 16.38
CA VAL A 173 18.59 -2.11 15.10
C VAL A 173 19.51 -0.88 15.23
N SER A 174 19.03 0.21 15.83
CA SER A 174 19.82 1.44 15.97
C SER A 174 20.99 1.25 16.94
N VAL A 175 20.77 0.65 18.10
CA VAL A 175 21.81 0.36 19.10
C VAL A 175 22.79 -0.70 18.59
N GLY A 176 22.31 -1.76 17.93
CA GLY A 176 23.17 -2.78 17.34
C GLY A 176 24.05 -2.25 16.20
N GLN A 177 23.54 -1.33 15.37
CA GLN A 177 24.32 -0.71 14.29
C GLN A 177 25.33 0.34 14.80
N VAL A 178 24.96 1.12 15.82
CA VAL A 178 25.88 2.08 16.46
C VAL A 178 26.97 1.32 17.23
N TRP A 179 26.62 0.28 17.98
CA TRP A 179 27.58 -0.54 18.71
C TRP A 179 28.53 -1.32 17.77
N GLY A 180 28.01 -1.87 16.67
CA GLY A 180 28.84 -2.53 15.65
C GLY A 180 29.79 -1.58 14.91
N SER A 181 29.46 -0.29 14.83
CA SER A 181 30.34 0.73 14.24
C SER A 181 31.38 1.25 15.24
N LEU A 182 31.11 1.16 16.55
CA LEU A 182 32.05 1.51 17.62
C LEU A 182 33.07 0.40 17.91
N ASN A 183 32.73 -0.87 17.67
CA ASN A 183 33.63 -2.02 17.86
C ASN A 183 34.51 -2.35 16.62
N GLN A 184 34.47 -1.53 15.57
CA GLN A 184 35.33 -1.65 14.38
C GLN A 184 36.42 -0.56 14.30
N ASN A 185 36.60 0.22 15.36
CA ASN A 185 37.77 1.08 15.61
C ASN A 185 38.50 0.58 16.86
#